data_AF-A0A8H6TRB8-F1
#
_entry.id   AF-A0A8H6TRB8-F1
#
_cell.length_a   1.000
_cell.length_b   1.000
_cell.length_c   1.000
_cell.angle_alpha   90.00
_cell.angle_beta   90.00
_cell.angle_gamma   90.00
#
_symmetry.space_group_name_H-M   'P 1'
#
loop_
_entity.id
_entity.type
_entity.pdbx_description
1 polymer ?
#
loop_
_entity_poly.entity_id
_entity_poly.type
_entity_poly.pdbx_seq_one_letter_code
_entity_poly.pdbx_strand_id
1 'polypeptide(L)'
;MNSPVRIHFPDSDESFIARRWKIPQRNSGTFQRLSPETTHIHVRQLFRNSQVNGGMRLRVPVQSARTWGLEDELEIVYARAETADGAQRFCLRFIFNADYATHDPMLETFRIYSNLLEDAKFHANHLPRAADVLVPRHFGMWFMETEQWAGMVLFSLTQWCGTSFSHLVGTKYDTLATRLAIGRTFEMLHDHGILYASQPHKDIMRHALVDIDPALDDSSNPLDPRTRCFVVSFSAAAAHHSCNRKMPVLPLGPYLRKTDYGCRELVMVTRSLGFFAPRADIEIRMPIEDVLRWHAAYMKRNGAAVPCNRHALVALRAKLFPQHASLYGRGFHINFSGDSEYPLVELVPRAKSLGAASSGVTTDKCNENISVRTSSSGSDSSEDI
;
A
#
# COMPACT_ATOMS: atom_id res chain seq x y z
N MET A 1 -19.16 -18.00 5.81
CA MET A 1 -19.44 -16.65 6.33
C MET A 1 -18.29 -16.26 7.24
N ASN A 2 -17.92 -14.97 7.31
CA ASN A 2 -16.94 -14.54 8.31
C ASN A 2 -17.61 -14.50 9.68
N SER A 3 -16.97 -15.07 10.69
CA SER A 3 -17.43 -14.98 12.08
C SER A 3 -17.46 -13.51 12.53
N PRO A 4 -18.44 -13.12 13.38
CA PRO A 4 -18.41 -11.82 14.03
C PRO A 4 -17.14 -11.67 14.88
N VAL A 5 -16.67 -10.44 15.06
CA VAL A 5 -15.48 -10.12 15.85
C VAL A 5 -15.90 -9.26 17.03
N ARG A 6 -15.42 -9.60 18.23
CA ARG A 6 -15.64 -8.77 19.42
C ARG A 6 -14.52 -7.74 19.55
N ILE A 7 -14.88 -6.46 19.57
CA ILE A 7 -13.95 -5.34 19.76
C ILE A 7 -14.02 -4.90 21.23
N HIS A 8 -12.87 -4.86 21.90
CA HIS A 8 -12.72 -4.39 23.27
C HIS A 8 -12.04 -3.02 23.24
N PHE A 9 -12.66 -2.00 23.81
CA PHE A 9 -12.08 -0.67 23.90
C PHE A 9 -11.26 -0.52 25.19
N PRO A 10 -10.17 0.26 25.18
CA PRO A 10 -9.36 0.48 26.36
C PRO A 10 -10.16 1.30 27.38
N ASP A 11 -9.92 1.06 28.67
CA ASP A 11 -10.49 1.86 29.75
C ASP A 11 -12.04 1.87 29.80
N SER A 12 -12.68 0.86 29.18
CA SER A 12 -14.10 0.57 29.30
C SER A 12 -14.33 -0.92 29.48
N ASP A 13 -15.30 -1.31 30.31
CA ASP A 13 -15.80 -2.70 30.35
C ASP A 13 -16.67 -3.05 29.12
N GLU A 14 -16.81 -2.11 28.19
CA GLU A 14 -17.63 -2.24 27.00
C GLU A 14 -16.91 -3.07 25.93
N SER A 15 -17.66 -4.03 25.37
CA SER A 15 -17.24 -4.78 24.20
C SER A 15 -18.38 -4.84 23.19
N PHE A 16 -18.04 -4.67 21.91
CA PHE A 16 -19.02 -4.60 20.85
C PHE A 16 -18.83 -5.72 19.84
N ILE A 17 -19.94 -6.23 19.31
CA ILE A 17 -19.91 -7.27 18.27
C ILE A 17 -19.91 -6.59 16.91
N ALA A 18 -18.75 -6.62 16.25
CA ALA A 18 -18.61 -6.16 14.88
C ALA A 18 -18.97 -7.26 13.89
N ARG A 19 -19.75 -6.88 12.88
CA ARG A 19 -20.12 -7.74 11.75
C ARG A 19 -19.50 -7.19 10.49
N ARG A 20 -19.05 -8.09 9.62
CA ARG A 20 -18.47 -7.69 8.34
C ARG A 20 -19.57 -7.05 7.48
N TRP A 21 -19.35 -5.82 7.07
CA TRP A 21 -20.26 -5.08 6.21
C TRP A 21 -20.13 -5.58 4.77
N LYS A 22 -21.26 -5.85 4.13
CA LYS A 22 -21.32 -6.22 2.71
C LYS A 22 -21.29 -4.94 1.90
N ILE A 23 -20.12 -4.62 1.34
CA ILE A 23 -19.95 -3.44 0.48
C ILE A 23 -20.98 -3.50 -0.65
N PRO A 24 -21.82 -2.46 -0.83
CA PRO A 24 -22.77 -2.41 -1.93
C PRO A 24 -22.03 -2.44 -3.28
N GLN A 25 -22.18 -3.53 -4.04
CA GLN A 25 -21.94 -3.74 -5.48
C GLN A 25 -21.68 -5.24 -5.77
N ARG A 26 -22.05 -5.73 -6.97
CA ARG A 26 -21.92 -7.16 -7.34
C ARG A 26 -20.47 -7.68 -7.38
N ASN A 27 -19.47 -6.80 -7.49
CA ASN A 27 -18.06 -7.15 -7.70
C ASN A 27 -17.15 -6.49 -6.65
N SER A 28 -17.41 -6.69 -5.36
CA SER A 28 -16.61 -6.07 -4.28
C SER A 28 -15.25 -6.75 -4.01
N GLY A 29 -14.72 -7.54 -4.96
CA GLY A 29 -13.46 -8.26 -4.82
C GLY A 29 -13.40 -9.24 -3.64
N THR A 30 -12.20 -9.76 -3.36
CA THR A 30 -11.97 -10.67 -2.23
C THR A 30 -11.06 -10.02 -1.19
N PHE A 31 -11.62 -9.72 -0.02
CA PHE A 31 -10.83 -9.35 1.15
C PHE A 31 -10.14 -10.55 1.78
N GLN A 32 -9.07 -10.27 2.53
CA GLN A 32 -8.39 -11.30 3.31
C GLN A 32 -9.29 -11.81 4.44
N ARG A 33 -9.21 -13.12 4.70
CA ARG A 33 -9.92 -13.75 5.81
C ARG A 33 -9.17 -13.47 7.12
N LEU A 34 -9.93 -13.16 8.17
CA LEU A 34 -9.40 -13.21 9.53
C LEU A 34 -9.23 -14.67 9.95
N SER A 35 -8.23 -14.95 10.80
CA SER A 35 -8.10 -16.27 11.41
C SER A 35 -9.34 -16.55 12.28
N PRO A 36 -9.81 -17.81 12.39
CA PRO A 36 -10.83 -18.18 13.37
C PRO A 36 -10.46 -17.80 14.82
N GLU A 37 -9.17 -17.69 15.13
CA GLU A 37 -8.64 -17.27 16.44
C GLU A 37 -8.79 -15.76 16.68
N THR A 38 -9.06 -14.97 15.64
CA THR A 38 -9.30 -13.52 15.73
C THR A 38 -10.75 -13.22 16.14
N THR A 39 -11.18 -13.77 17.26
CA THR A 39 -12.52 -13.50 17.83
C THR A 39 -12.53 -12.28 18.74
N HIS A 40 -11.37 -11.89 19.28
CA HIS A 40 -11.20 -10.75 20.17
C HIS A 40 -10.10 -9.83 19.65
N ILE A 41 -10.46 -8.57 19.40
CA ILE A 41 -9.53 -7.50 19.03
C ILE A 41 -9.55 -6.46 20.16
N HIS A 42 -8.41 -6.25 20.80
CA HIS A 42 -8.23 -5.29 21.87
C HIS A 42 -7.66 -4.00 21.30
N VAL A 43 -8.45 -2.93 21.34
CA VAL A 43 -7.98 -1.59 20.99
C VAL A 43 -7.03 -1.12 22.09
N ARG A 44 -5.79 -0.81 21.73
CA ARG A 44 -4.76 -0.35 22.67
C ARG A 44 -4.75 1.16 22.80
N GLN A 45 -4.92 1.84 21.67
CA GLN A 45 -4.78 3.28 21.56
C GLN A 45 -5.71 3.80 20.48
N LEU A 46 -6.42 4.88 20.77
CA LEU A 46 -7.15 5.68 19.81
C LEU A 46 -6.40 6.97 19.54
N PHE A 47 -6.36 7.36 18.27
CA PHE A 47 -5.72 8.59 17.85
C PHE A 47 -6.43 9.24 16.68
N ARG A 48 -6.27 10.55 16.57
CA ARG A 48 -6.76 11.37 15.46
C ARG A 48 -5.62 12.10 14.80
N ASN A 49 -5.72 12.32 13.50
CA ASN A 49 -4.72 13.13 12.80
C ASN A 49 -5.12 14.61 12.93
N SER A 50 -4.32 15.39 13.64
CA SER A 50 -4.53 16.83 13.75
C SER A 50 -4.29 17.53 12.42
N GLN A 51 -5.29 18.23 11.90
CA GLN A 51 -5.13 19.07 10.72
C GLN A 51 -4.25 20.30 11.00
N VAL A 52 -4.31 20.84 12.22
CA VAL A 52 -3.60 22.08 12.63
C VAL A 52 -2.12 21.81 12.91
N ASN A 53 -1.76 20.64 13.44
CA ASN A 53 -0.40 20.31 13.87
C ASN A 53 0.35 19.43 12.86
N GLY A 54 0.28 19.74 11.57
CA GLY A 54 1.05 19.04 10.54
C GLY A 54 0.77 17.54 10.44
N GLY A 55 -0.44 17.11 10.79
CA GLY A 55 -0.83 15.70 10.76
C GLY A 55 -0.40 14.87 11.97
N MET A 56 0.05 15.48 13.08
CA MET A 56 0.39 14.73 14.30
C MET A 56 -0.78 13.89 14.80
N ARG A 57 -0.47 12.68 15.32
CA ARG A 57 -1.46 11.80 15.95
C ARG A 57 -1.71 12.26 17.39
N LEU A 58 -2.90 12.80 17.65
CA LEU A 58 -3.37 13.16 18.98
C LEU A 58 -4.11 11.97 19.59
N ARG A 59 -3.70 11.55 20.79
CA ARG A 59 -4.46 10.54 21.54
C ARG A 59 -5.80 11.13 21.96
N VAL A 60 -6.85 10.32 21.87
CA VAL A 60 -8.21 10.75 22.23
C VAL A 60 -8.86 9.78 23.22
N PRO A 61 -9.57 10.30 24.24
CA PRO A 61 -10.24 9.48 25.24
C PRO A 61 -11.50 8.81 24.66
N VAL A 62 -11.72 7.53 25.00
CA VAL A 62 -12.88 6.73 24.56
C VAL A 62 -14.21 7.36 25.01
N GLN A 63 -14.20 8.04 26.17
CA GLN A 63 -15.39 8.65 26.77
C GLN A 63 -15.99 9.76 25.91
N SER A 64 -15.20 10.39 25.04
CA SER A 64 -15.69 11.43 24.14
C SER A 64 -16.32 10.88 22.86
N ALA A 65 -16.29 9.56 22.61
CA ALA A 65 -16.72 8.97 21.34
C ALA A 65 -18.12 9.34 20.88
N ARG A 66 -19.01 9.65 21.82
CA ARG A 66 -20.39 10.04 21.54
C ARG A 66 -20.52 11.32 20.70
N THR A 67 -19.62 12.28 20.87
CA THR A 67 -19.66 13.54 20.10
C THR A 67 -18.94 13.42 18.76
N TRP A 68 -18.24 12.30 18.52
CA TRP A 68 -17.40 12.15 17.34
C TRP A 68 -18.27 11.91 16.10
N GLY A 69 -18.05 12.70 15.05
CA GLY A 69 -18.85 12.65 13.83
C GLY A 69 -20.22 13.35 13.92
N LEU A 70 -20.54 13.98 15.05
CA LEU A 70 -21.71 14.87 15.20
C LEU A 70 -21.36 16.35 15.02
N GLU A 71 -20.12 16.73 15.31
CA GLU A 71 -19.60 18.09 15.13
C GLU A 71 -19.03 18.25 13.70
N ASP A 72 -19.07 19.47 13.15
CA ASP A 72 -18.57 19.82 11.81
C ASP A 72 -17.04 19.58 11.62
N GLU A 73 -16.32 19.26 12.71
CA GLU A 73 -14.90 18.91 12.67
C GLU A 73 -14.71 17.40 12.52
N LEU A 74 -14.31 17.04 11.30
CA LEU A 74 -14.32 15.67 10.82
C LEU A 74 -12.94 15.04 10.85
N GLU A 75 -12.80 13.98 11.63
CA GLU A 75 -11.55 13.25 11.74
C GLU A 75 -11.79 11.73 11.72
N ILE A 76 -11.10 11.04 10.81
CA ILE A 76 -10.95 9.58 10.90
C ILE A 76 -10.22 9.29 12.20
N VAL A 77 -10.88 8.56 13.10
CA VAL A 77 -10.22 8.04 14.30
C VAL A 77 -9.58 6.72 13.94
N TYR A 78 -8.32 6.61 14.28
CA TYR A 78 -7.56 5.40 14.08
C TYR A 78 -7.39 4.68 15.41
N ALA A 79 -7.43 3.35 15.37
CA ALA A 79 -6.95 2.53 16.48
C ALA A 79 -5.81 1.64 16.05
N ARG A 80 -4.84 1.49 16.95
CA ARG A 80 -3.98 0.30 16.99
C ARG A 80 -4.69 -0.74 17.85
N ALA A 81 -4.89 -1.92 17.30
CA ALA A 81 -5.51 -3.02 18.00
C ALA A 81 -4.74 -4.31 17.82
N GLU A 82 -4.91 -5.27 18.72
CA GLU A 82 -4.15 -6.52 18.73
C GLU A 82 -5.07 -7.70 19.08
N THR A 83 -4.74 -8.91 18.62
CA THR A 83 -5.37 -10.13 19.14
C THR A 83 -5.07 -10.31 20.63
N ALA A 84 -5.86 -11.14 21.32
CA ALA A 84 -5.68 -11.40 22.75
C ALA A 84 -4.27 -11.93 23.10
N ASP A 85 -3.68 -12.72 22.20
CA ASP A 85 -2.31 -13.24 22.30
C ASP A 85 -1.22 -12.26 21.82
N GLY A 86 -1.62 -11.09 21.28
CA GLY A 86 -0.72 -10.10 20.70
C GLY A 86 -0.07 -10.49 19.37
N ALA A 87 -0.40 -11.66 18.80
CA ALA A 87 0.25 -12.20 17.61
C ALA A 87 -0.06 -11.40 16.34
N GLN A 88 -1.26 -10.82 16.25
CA GLN A 88 -1.67 -10.00 15.12
C GLN A 88 -1.99 -8.58 15.57
N ARG A 89 -1.61 -7.63 14.72
CA ARG A 89 -1.84 -6.20 14.93
C ARG A 89 -2.65 -5.62 13.80
N PHE A 90 -3.57 -4.76 14.15
CA PHE A 90 -4.53 -4.15 13.25
C PHE A 90 -4.51 -2.64 13.36
N CYS A 91 -4.82 -2.01 12.23
CA CYS A 91 -5.24 -0.62 12.14
C CYS A 91 -6.75 -0.62 11.89
N LEU A 92 -7.52 0.06 12.73
CA LEU A 92 -8.94 0.32 12.51
C LEU A 92 -9.10 1.79 12.17
N ARG A 93 -9.91 2.09 11.15
CA ARG A 93 -10.27 3.46 10.75
C ARG A 93 -11.77 3.63 10.92
N PHE A 94 -12.17 4.34 11.97
CA PHE A 94 -13.56 4.48 12.40
C PHE A 94 -14.24 5.70 11.78
N ILE A 95 -15.54 5.51 11.52
CA ILE A 95 -16.56 6.51 11.26
C ILE A 95 -17.65 6.25 12.30
N PHE A 96 -17.76 7.15 13.28
CA PHE A 96 -18.79 7.12 14.30
C PHE A 96 -20.06 7.78 13.78
N ASN A 97 -21.22 7.43 14.36
CA ASN A 97 -22.53 7.92 13.91
C ASN A 97 -22.74 7.74 12.40
N ALA A 98 -22.45 6.54 11.89
CA ALA A 98 -22.45 6.22 10.46
C ALA A 98 -23.78 6.51 9.77
N ASP A 99 -24.91 6.43 10.47
CA ASP A 99 -26.21 6.85 9.95
C ASP A 99 -26.19 8.32 9.51
N TYR A 100 -25.68 9.20 10.37
CA TYR A 100 -25.52 10.62 10.05
C TYR A 100 -24.46 10.82 8.96
N ALA A 101 -23.31 10.16 9.10
CA ALA A 101 -22.18 10.32 8.18
C ALA A 101 -22.47 9.86 6.74
N THR A 102 -23.50 9.03 6.54
CA THR A 102 -23.88 8.49 5.23
C THR A 102 -25.17 9.08 4.67
N HIS A 103 -25.87 9.93 5.44
CA HIS A 103 -27.21 10.41 5.08
C HIS A 103 -27.22 11.41 3.92
N ASP A 104 -26.30 12.38 3.92
CA ASP A 104 -26.26 13.46 2.93
C ASP A 104 -24.91 13.49 2.17
N PRO A 105 -24.92 13.24 0.84
CA PRO A 105 -23.73 13.30 0.00
C PRO A 105 -22.98 14.64 -0.04
N MET A 106 -23.62 15.74 0.35
CA MET A 106 -23.01 17.06 0.40
C MET A 106 -22.17 17.30 1.65
N LEU A 107 -22.33 16.45 2.69
CA LEU A 107 -21.57 16.56 3.92
C LEU A 107 -20.13 16.07 3.75
N GLU A 108 -19.21 16.71 4.44
CA GLU A 108 -17.80 16.31 4.45
C GLU A 108 -17.62 14.92 5.12
N THR A 109 -18.51 14.53 6.04
CA THR A 109 -18.60 13.17 6.63
C THR A 109 -18.77 12.11 5.54
N PHE A 110 -19.63 12.39 4.56
CA PHE A 110 -19.91 11.51 3.45
C PHE A 110 -18.69 11.35 2.55
N ARG A 111 -17.90 12.42 2.36
CA ARG A 111 -16.64 12.35 1.61
C ARG A 111 -15.64 11.40 2.28
N ILE A 112 -15.52 11.44 3.61
CA ILE A 112 -14.66 10.52 4.38
C ILE A 112 -15.14 9.08 4.23
N TYR A 113 -16.45 8.85 4.41
CA TYR A 113 -17.07 7.55 4.18
C TYR A 113 -16.80 7.01 2.77
N SER A 114 -17.05 7.85 1.75
CA SER A 114 -16.84 7.51 0.35
C SER A 114 -15.38 7.15 0.08
N ASN A 115 -14.42 7.93 0.62
CA ASN A 115 -13.00 7.61 0.51
C ASN A 115 -12.64 6.27 1.15
N LEU A 116 -13.17 5.99 2.35
CA LEU A 116 -12.91 4.71 3.03
C LEU A 116 -13.50 3.52 2.26
N LEU A 117 -14.67 3.71 1.68
CA LEU A 117 -15.34 2.73 0.84
C LEU A 117 -14.56 2.44 -0.45
N GLU A 118 -14.13 3.48 -1.18
CA GLU A 118 -13.36 3.34 -2.40
C GLU A 118 -11.98 2.72 -2.15
N ASP A 119 -11.32 3.08 -1.05
CA ASP A 119 -10.08 2.42 -0.62
C ASP A 119 -10.29 0.91 -0.38
N ALA A 120 -11.35 0.54 0.35
CA ALA A 120 -11.67 -0.87 0.61
C ALA A 120 -11.97 -1.65 -0.69
N LYS A 121 -12.74 -1.06 -1.61
CA LYS A 121 -13.02 -1.64 -2.93
C LYS A 121 -11.73 -1.83 -3.74
N PHE A 122 -10.88 -0.82 -3.79
CA PHE A 122 -9.61 -0.89 -4.52
C PHE A 122 -8.72 -2.00 -3.97
N HIS A 123 -8.64 -2.12 -2.64
CA HIS A 123 -7.92 -3.21 -1.99
C HIS A 123 -8.41 -4.59 -2.40
N ALA A 124 -9.73 -4.81 -2.37
CA ALA A 124 -10.32 -6.10 -2.67
C ALA A 124 -10.19 -6.49 -4.15
N ASN A 125 -10.21 -5.51 -5.05
CA ASN A 125 -10.22 -5.73 -6.50
C ASN A 125 -8.81 -5.77 -7.12
N HIS A 126 -7.89 -4.95 -6.64
CA HIS A 126 -6.63 -4.69 -7.34
C HIS A 126 -5.37 -5.02 -6.52
N LEU A 127 -5.49 -5.14 -5.20
CA LEU A 127 -4.35 -5.35 -4.30
C LEU A 127 -4.19 -6.76 -3.68
N PRO A 128 -4.95 -7.83 -3.98
CA PRO A 128 -4.73 -9.13 -3.34
C PRO A 128 -3.30 -9.67 -3.44
N ARG A 129 -2.61 -9.43 -4.58
CA ARG A 129 -1.22 -9.88 -4.81
C ARG A 129 -0.16 -8.99 -4.16
N ALA A 130 -0.51 -7.74 -3.87
CA ALA A 130 0.38 -6.76 -3.26
C ALA A 130 0.26 -6.74 -1.72
N ALA A 131 -0.79 -7.35 -1.18
CA ALA A 131 -1.08 -7.40 0.26
C ALA A 131 0.07 -8.05 1.05
N ASP A 132 0.39 -7.47 2.21
CA ASP A 132 1.49 -7.85 3.11
C ASP A 132 2.91 -7.60 2.55
N VAL A 133 3.03 -7.25 1.28
CA VAL A 133 4.31 -6.97 0.63
C VAL A 133 4.50 -5.47 0.41
N LEU A 134 3.52 -4.83 -0.20
CA LEU A 134 3.56 -3.41 -0.60
C LEU A 134 2.46 -2.58 0.07
N VAL A 135 1.39 -3.25 0.48
CA VAL A 135 0.21 -2.63 1.09
C VAL A 135 -0.26 -3.51 2.25
N PRO A 136 -0.98 -2.96 3.24
CA PRO A 136 -1.53 -3.77 4.32
C PRO A 136 -2.52 -4.80 3.80
N ARG A 137 -2.62 -5.95 4.48
CA ARG A 137 -3.78 -6.83 4.30
C ARG A 137 -5.04 -6.07 4.71
N HIS A 138 -6.07 -6.11 3.86
CA HIS A 138 -7.38 -5.52 4.16
C HIS A 138 -8.39 -6.64 4.47
N PHE A 139 -8.97 -6.59 5.68
CA PHE A 139 -9.86 -7.64 6.20
C PHE A 139 -11.35 -7.32 6.01
N GLY A 140 -11.64 -6.15 5.45
CA GLY A 140 -12.98 -5.74 5.05
C GLY A 140 -13.41 -4.46 5.74
N MET A 141 -14.61 -4.03 5.38
CA MET A 141 -15.35 -3.05 6.14
C MET A 141 -16.23 -3.78 7.15
N TRP A 142 -16.45 -3.15 8.30
CA TRP A 142 -17.13 -3.72 9.44
C TRP A 142 -18.05 -2.67 10.02
N PHE A 143 -19.16 -3.10 10.60
CA PHE A 143 -20.05 -2.25 11.36
C PHE A 143 -20.34 -2.86 12.72
N MET A 144 -20.61 -2.01 13.70
CA MET A 144 -21.08 -2.39 15.02
C MET A 144 -22.13 -1.39 15.47
N GLU A 145 -23.17 -1.90 16.13
CA GLU A 145 -24.16 -1.08 16.82
C GLU A 145 -23.68 -0.89 18.25
N THR A 146 -23.47 0.36 18.66
CA THR A 146 -22.99 0.71 20.00
C THR A 146 -24.03 1.46 20.81
N GLU A 147 -25.28 1.41 20.39
CA GLU A 147 -26.43 2.02 21.04
C GLU A 147 -26.15 3.49 21.44
N GLN A 148 -26.25 3.82 22.72
CA GLN A 148 -26.10 5.18 23.24
C GLN A 148 -24.65 5.67 23.30
N TRP A 149 -23.65 4.80 23.09
CA TRP A 149 -22.24 5.19 23.17
C TRP A 149 -21.83 6.01 21.95
N ALA A 150 -22.00 5.48 20.73
CA ALA A 150 -21.60 6.18 19.51
C ALA A 150 -22.47 5.85 18.28
N GLY A 151 -23.69 5.35 18.52
CA GLY A 151 -24.65 4.98 17.47
C GLY A 151 -24.17 3.79 16.63
N MET A 152 -24.40 3.85 15.32
CA MET A 152 -23.77 2.91 14.40
C MET A 152 -22.34 3.35 14.11
N VAL A 153 -21.38 2.44 14.28
CA VAL A 153 -19.97 2.69 13.94
C VAL A 153 -19.58 1.84 12.75
N LEU A 154 -19.08 2.47 11.70
CA LEU A 154 -18.49 1.82 10.54
C LEU A 154 -16.96 1.92 10.60
N PHE A 155 -16.24 0.86 10.25
CA PHE A 155 -14.78 0.93 10.18
C PHE A 155 -14.16 0.04 9.13
N SER A 156 -12.99 0.45 8.63
CA SER A 156 -12.10 -0.41 7.85
C SER A 156 -11.11 -1.10 8.79
N LEU A 157 -10.91 -2.40 8.61
CA LEU A 157 -9.95 -3.20 9.35
C LEU A 157 -8.80 -3.62 8.42
N THR A 158 -7.58 -3.16 8.72
CA THR A 158 -6.36 -3.55 8.00
C THR A 158 -5.29 -4.07 8.96
N GLN A 159 -4.27 -4.72 8.41
CA GLN A 159 -3.03 -4.99 9.12
C GLN A 159 -2.40 -3.67 9.61
N TRP A 160 -1.80 -3.69 10.80
CA TRP A 160 -0.94 -2.62 11.26
C TRP A 160 0.41 -2.69 10.56
N CYS A 161 0.84 -1.58 9.98
CA CYS A 161 2.01 -1.52 9.10
C CYS A 161 2.99 -0.40 9.49
N GLY A 162 2.95 0.03 10.75
CA GLY A 162 3.91 0.98 11.32
C GLY A 162 3.50 2.45 11.28
N THR A 163 4.51 3.31 11.15
CA THR A 163 4.38 4.77 11.34
C THR A 163 4.56 5.51 10.03
N SER A 164 3.78 6.56 9.81
CA SER A 164 3.90 7.42 8.64
C SER A 164 5.29 8.01 8.53
N PHE A 165 5.90 7.94 7.34
CA PHE A 165 7.21 8.53 7.09
C PHE A 165 7.22 10.03 7.35
N SER A 166 6.10 10.73 7.13
CA SER A 166 5.99 12.16 7.46
C SER A 166 6.26 12.46 8.95
N HIS A 167 6.00 11.51 9.86
CA HIS A 167 6.31 11.63 11.29
C HIS A 167 7.71 11.14 11.64
N LEU A 168 8.38 10.47 10.72
CA LEU A 168 9.73 9.97 10.91
C LEU A 168 10.80 10.95 10.39
N VAL A 169 10.43 11.91 9.55
CA VAL A 169 11.35 12.93 9.03
C VAL A 169 12.06 13.66 10.19
N GLY A 170 13.38 13.77 10.10
CA GLY A 170 14.22 14.38 11.14
C GLY A 170 14.47 13.52 12.38
N THR A 171 13.90 12.32 12.46
CA THR A 171 14.17 11.35 13.55
C THR A 171 15.32 10.40 13.15
N LYS A 172 15.75 9.53 14.08
CA LYS A 172 16.75 8.47 13.79
C LYS A 172 16.32 7.48 12.71
N TYR A 173 15.03 7.40 12.39
CA TYR A 173 14.49 6.53 11.35
C TYR A 173 14.47 7.19 9.96
N ASP A 174 14.80 8.48 9.88
CA ASP A 174 14.95 9.23 8.64
C ASP A 174 16.29 8.96 7.96
N THR A 175 16.52 7.70 7.60
CA THR A 175 17.76 7.24 6.97
C THR A 175 17.62 7.17 5.46
N LEU A 176 18.76 7.18 4.75
CA LEU A 176 18.77 6.91 3.31
C LEU A 176 18.17 5.54 2.99
N ALA A 177 18.44 4.53 3.82
CA ALA A 177 17.87 3.19 3.67
C ALA A 177 16.34 3.19 3.75
N THR A 178 15.75 3.87 4.73
CA THR A 178 14.29 4.04 4.84
C THR A 178 13.71 4.74 3.61
N ARG A 179 14.33 5.83 3.17
CA ARG A 179 13.89 6.58 1.98
C ARG A 179 13.95 5.73 0.71
N LEU A 180 15.01 4.96 0.53
CA LEU A 180 15.16 4.02 -0.59
C LEU A 180 14.11 2.90 -0.54
N ALA A 181 13.79 2.37 0.65
CA ALA A 181 12.76 1.35 0.83
C ALA A 181 11.36 1.89 0.45
N ILE A 182 11.04 3.13 0.83
CA ILE A 182 9.80 3.80 0.41
C ILE A 182 9.77 3.97 -1.12
N GLY A 183 10.83 4.53 -1.70
CA GLY A 183 10.92 4.74 -3.15
C GLY A 183 10.73 3.44 -3.94
N ARG A 184 11.39 2.37 -3.50
CA ARG A 184 11.23 1.01 -4.02
C ARG A 184 9.79 0.51 -3.93
N THR A 185 9.10 0.76 -2.83
CA THR A 185 7.72 0.31 -2.63
C THR A 185 6.78 0.94 -3.66
N PHE A 186 6.93 2.24 -3.94
CA PHE A 186 6.16 2.92 -4.99
C PHE A 186 6.48 2.40 -6.39
N GLU A 187 7.73 2.10 -6.71
CA GLU A 187 8.08 1.51 -8.00
C GLU A 187 7.47 0.12 -8.19
N MET A 188 7.50 -0.69 -7.12
CA MET A 188 6.87 -2.01 -7.15
C MET A 188 5.36 -1.89 -7.36
N LEU A 189 4.67 -0.90 -6.79
CA LEU A 189 3.26 -0.64 -7.12
C LEU A 189 3.06 -0.35 -8.60
N HIS A 190 3.93 0.46 -9.20
CA HIS A 190 3.88 0.78 -10.63
C HIS A 190 4.15 -0.45 -11.50
N ASP A 191 5.02 -1.36 -11.06
CA ASP A 191 5.27 -2.65 -11.73
C ASP A 191 4.08 -3.61 -11.65
N HIS A 192 3.19 -3.41 -10.68
CA HIS A 192 1.89 -4.09 -10.58
C HIS A 192 0.77 -3.33 -11.31
N GLY A 193 1.11 -2.29 -12.06
CA GLY A 193 0.14 -1.48 -12.79
C GLY A 193 -0.75 -0.64 -11.87
N ILE A 194 -0.25 -0.23 -10.70
CA ILE A 194 -0.99 0.62 -9.76
C ILE A 194 -0.38 2.02 -9.78
N LEU A 195 -1.23 3.02 -10.00
CA LEU A 195 -0.95 4.43 -9.79
C LEU A 195 -1.64 4.84 -8.49
N TYR A 196 -0.88 5.31 -7.50
CA TYR A 196 -1.44 5.68 -6.20
C TYR A 196 -2.40 6.89 -6.29
N ALA A 197 -2.05 7.91 -7.07
CA ALA A 197 -2.90 9.05 -7.36
C ALA A 197 -2.49 9.75 -8.66
N SER A 198 -3.46 10.06 -9.52
CA SER A 198 -3.23 10.83 -10.75
C SER A 198 -2.71 12.26 -10.49
N GLN A 199 -3.12 12.83 -9.35
CA GLN A 199 -2.62 14.09 -8.81
C GLN A 199 -2.04 13.83 -7.43
N PRO A 200 -0.75 13.43 -7.32
CA PRO A 200 -0.13 13.19 -6.04
C PRO A 200 -0.19 14.45 -5.17
N HIS A 201 -0.80 14.32 -4.00
CA HIS A 201 -0.83 15.36 -2.98
C HIS A 201 0.60 15.76 -2.61
N LYS A 202 0.81 17.01 -2.15
CA LYS A 202 2.12 17.45 -1.61
C LYS A 202 2.63 16.54 -0.48
N ASP A 203 1.71 15.82 0.15
CA ASP A 203 1.96 14.99 1.33
C ASP A 203 1.87 13.50 1.03
N ILE A 204 2.24 13.04 -0.17
CA ILE A 204 2.24 11.61 -0.51
C ILE A 204 2.97 10.73 0.53
N MET A 205 3.97 11.29 1.22
CA MET A 205 4.71 10.61 2.29
C MET A 205 3.90 10.34 3.56
N ARG A 206 2.74 10.98 3.77
CA ARG A 206 1.84 10.66 4.88
C ARG A 206 1.18 9.28 4.75
N HIS A 207 1.22 8.74 3.53
CA HIS A 207 0.63 7.46 3.15
C HIS A 207 1.69 6.37 2.98
N ALA A 208 2.97 6.68 3.16
CA ALA A 208 4.05 5.71 3.24
C ALA A 208 4.27 5.36 4.71
N LEU A 209 3.93 4.14 5.11
CA LEU A 209 4.17 3.62 6.45
C LEU A 209 5.48 2.84 6.47
N VAL A 210 6.26 3.05 7.52
CA VAL A 210 7.50 2.32 7.80
C VAL A 210 7.27 1.48 9.03
N ASP A 211 7.46 0.16 8.90
CA ASP A 211 7.39 -0.76 10.02
C ASP A 211 8.63 -0.62 10.88
N ILE A 212 8.47 0.10 11.99
CA ILE A 212 9.52 0.35 12.99
C ILE A 212 9.22 -0.35 14.31
N ASP A 213 8.18 -1.20 14.35
CA ASP A 213 7.78 -1.89 15.57
C ASP A 213 8.74 -3.07 15.82
N PRO A 214 9.45 -3.11 16.98
CA PRO A 214 10.52 -4.06 17.25
C PRO A 214 10.05 -5.52 17.36
N ALA A 215 8.75 -5.77 17.57
CA ALA A 215 8.24 -7.12 17.81
C ALA A 215 8.16 -8.01 16.55
N LEU A 216 8.33 -7.45 15.36
CA LEU A 216 8.39 -8.21 14.11
C LEU A 216 9.82 -8.35 13.58
N ASP A 217 10.77 -7.70 14.25
CA ASP A 217 12.16 -7.63 13.82
C ASP A 217 13.04 -8.29 14.87
N ASP A 218 13.35 -9.58 14.65
CA ASP A 218 14.37 -10.31 15.40
C ASP A 218 15.79 -9.80 15.05
N SER A 219 15.90 -8.78 14.18
CA SER A 219 17.15 -8.10 13.90
C SER A 219 17.29 -6.87 14.80
N SER A 220 18.31 -6.89 15.66
CA SER A 220 18.69 -5.79 16.55
C SER A 220 19.29 -4.57 15.81
N ASN A 221 19.10 -4.47 14.48
CA ASN A 221 19.72 -3.45 13.66
C ASN A 221 18.66 -2.63 12.89
N PRO A 222 18.32 -1.41 13.36
CA PRO A 222 17.35 -0.51 12.71
C PRO A 222 17.80 -0.01 11.31
N LEU A 223 18.96 -0.45 10.83
CA LEU A 223 19.52 -0.18 9.51
C LEU A 223 19.42 -1.40 8.56
N ASP A 224 18.68 -2.45 8.94
CA ASP A 224 18.55 -3.62 8.07
C ASP A 224 17.84 -3.23 6.75
N PRO A 225 18.39 -3.55 5.56
CA PRO A 225 17.69 -3.46 4.28
C PRO A 225 16.35 -4.22 4.21
N ARG A 226 15.95 -4.89 5.29
CA ARG A 226 14.65 -5.51 5.53
C ARG A 226 13.55 -4.57 5.99
N THR A 227 13.81 -3.27 6.22
CA THR A 227 12.77 -2.29 6.58
C THR A 227 11.56 -2.43 5.66
N ARG A 228 10.43 -2.83 6.24
CA ARG A 228 9.18 -3.02 5.49
C ARG A 228 8.51 -1.67 5.35
N CYS A 229 8.18 -1.32 4.12
CA CYS A 229 7.41 -0.12 3.81
C CYS A 229 6.10 -0.53 3.16
N PHE A 230 5.05 0.22 3.49
CA PHE A 230 3.72 -0.01 2.98
C PHE A 230 3.13 1.30 2.47
N VAL A 231 2.35 1.24 1.41
CA VAL A 231 1.52 2.37 0.97
C VAL A 231 0.08 2.09 1.40
N VAL A 232 -0.63 3.13 1.85
CA VAL A 232 -2.03 3.07 2.32
C VAL A 232 -2.89 4.16 1.69
N SER A 233 -4.22 4.07 1.81
CA SER A 233 -5.18 5.08 1.32
C SER A 233 -5.31 5.18 -0.20
N PHE A 234 -5.73 4.09 -0.85
CA PHE A 234 -5.94 3.95 -2.29
C PHE A 234 -7.30 4.47 -2.79
N SER A 235 -7.97 5.37 -2.08
CA SER A 235 -9.29 5.89 -2.48
C SER A 235 -9.25 6.67 -3.81
N ALA A 236 -8.09 7.21 -4.18
CA ALA A 236 -7.86 7.94 -5.43
C ALA A 236 -6.94 7.18 -6.41
N ALA A 237 -6.69 5.90 -6.14
CA ALA A 237 -5.78 5.09 -6.95
C ALA A 237 -6.41 4.61 -8.24
N ALA A 238 -5.56 4.30 -9.21
CA ALA A 238 -5.96 3.72 -10.48
C ALA A 238 -5.19 2.42 -10.73
N ALA A 239 -5.91 1.39 -11.18
CA ALA A 239 -5.33 0.15 -11.67
C ALA A 239 -4.99 0.27 -13.17
N HIS A 240 -4.29 -0.74 -13.70
CA HIS A 240 -3.87 -0.82 -15.10
C HIS A 240 -2.97 0.34 -15.56
N HIS A 241 -2.22 0.94 -14.64
CA HIS A 241 -1.24 1.98 -14.96
C HIS A 241 -0.09 1.41 -15.81
N SER A 242 0.00 1.85 -17.06
CA SER A 242 1.13 1.56 -17.93
C SER A 242 2.29 2.52 -17.64
N CYS A 243 3.05 2.24 -16.59
CA CYS A 243 4.16 3.09 -16.17
C CYS A 243 5.28 3.16 -17.22
N ASN A 244 5.49 4.36 -17.78
CA ASN A 244 6.54 4.67 -18.75
C ASN A 244 7.81 5.23 -18.09
N ARG A 245 8.04 4.93 -16.79
CA ARG A 245 9.20 5.48 -16.06
C ARG A 245 10.52 5.04 -16.70
N LYS A 246 11.50 5.93 -16.83
CA LYS A 246 12.78 5.62 -17.51
C LYS A 246 13.93 5.36 -16.55
N MET A 247 13.69 5.57 -15.27
CA MET A 247 14.71 5.60 -14.24
C MET A 247 14.12 5.20 -12.90
N PRO A 248 14.97 4.66 -12.01
CA PRO A 248 14.55 4.22 -10.70
C PRO A 248 14.39 5.39 -9.72
N VAL A 249 13.66 5.18 -8.63
CA VAL A 249 13.56 6.13 -7.50
C VAL A 249 14.83 6.01 -6.69
N LEU A 250 15.83 6.80 -7.08
CA LEU A 250 17.16 6.87 -6.47
C LEU A 250 17.60 8.33 -6.31
N PRO A 251 18.60 8.59 -5.45
CA PRO A 251 19.14 9.93 -5.26
C PRO A 251 20.07 10.31 -6.43
N LEU A 252 19.46 10.66 -7.56
CA LEU A 252 20.16 11.03 -8.80
C LEU A 252 20.58 12.52 -8.85
N GLY A 253 20.19 13.31 -7.84
CA GLY A 253 20.62 14.69 -7.68
C GLY A 253 19.70 15.75 -8.29
N PRO A 254 20.12 17.03 -8.26
CA PRO A 254 19.27 18.19 -8.56
C PRO A 254 18.94 18.38 -10.03
N TYR A 255 19.68 17.73 -10.93
CA TYR A 255 19.53 17.89 -12.38
C TYR A 255 18.30 17.14 -12.95
N LEU A 256 17.53 16.48 -12.10
CA LEU A 256 16.36 15.71 -12.50
C LEU A 256 15.20 16.60 -12.93
N ARG A 257 14.96 16.70 -14.23
CA ARG A 257 13.76 17.38 -14.72
C ARG A 257 12.56 16.45 -14.63
N LYS A 258 11.40 17.03 -14.36
CA LYS A 258 10.12 16.28 -14.26
C LYS A 258 9.81 15.45 -15.51
N THR A 259 10.21 15.92 -16.69
CA THR A 259 9.99 15.25 -17.98
C THR A 259 10.88 14.03 -18.21
N ASP A 260 12.04 13.97 -17.54
CA ASP A 260 13.04 12.92 -17.78
C ASP A 260 12.58 11.58 -17.19
N TYR A 261 11.83 11.64 -16.10
CA TYR A 261 11.43 10.45 -15.34
C TYR A 261 10.43 9.55 -16.04
N GLY A 262 9.58 10.11 -16.91
CA GLY A 262 8.47 9.41 -17.57
C GLY A 262 7.16 9.37 -16.75
N CYS A 263 7.22 9.18 -15.44
CA CYS A 263 6.03 9.10 -14.57
C CYS A 263 5.94 10.25 -13.55
N ARG A 264 4.84 11.01 -13.58
CA ARG A 264 4.62 12.18 -12.70
C ARG A 264 4.58 11.82 -11.22
N GLU A 265 3.93 10.73 -10.84
CA GLU A 265 3.83 10.32 -9.43
C GLU A 265 5.20 10.01 -8.84
N LEU A 266 6.02 9.24 -9.55
CA LEU A 266 7.34 8.85 -9.05
C LEU A 266 8.34 10.02 -9.01
N VAL A 267 8.18 11.04 -9.87
CA VAL A 267 8.91 12.31 -9.70
C VAL A 267 8.57 12.95 -8.36
N MET A 268 7.28 12.99 -8.00
CA MET A 268 6.84 13.58 -6.75
C MET A 268 7.32 12.75 -5.55
N VAL A 269 7.26 11.42 -5.64
CA VAL A 269 7.86 10.52 -4.63
C VAL A 269 9.36 10.82 -4.47
N THR A 270 10.11 10.87 -5.57
CA THR A 270 11.55 11.15 -5.56
C THR A 270 11.85 12.52 -4.91
N ARG A 271 11.06 13.55 -5.25
CA ARG A 271 11.20 14.88 -4.64
C ARG A 271 10.87 14.86 -3.14
N SER A 272 9.78 14.23 -2.72
CA SER A 272 9.37 14.15 -1.32
C SER A 272 10.34 13.33 -0.47
N LEU A 273 11.05 12.38 -1.09
CA LEU A 273 12.16 11.64 -0.47
C LEU A 273 13.46 12.45 -0.41
N GLY A 274 13.49 13.70 -0.86
CA GLY A 274 14.68 14.56 -0.80
C GLY A 274 15.80 14.15 -1.75
N PHE A 275 15.51 13.31 -2.75
CA PHE A 275 16.49 12.79 -3.70
C PHE A 275 16.93 13.79 -4.78
N PHE A 276 16.34 14.99 -4.78
CA PHE A 276 16.72 16.11 -5.63
C PHE A 276 17.78 17.01 -4.97
N ALA A 277 17.89 16.99 -3.64
CA ALA A 277 18.86 17.82 -2.95
C ALA A 277 20.25 17.13 -2.99
N PRO A 278 21.33 17.90 -3.18
CA PRO A 278 22.66 17.40 -2.86
C PRO A 278 22.67 16.98 -1.39
N ARG A 279 23.02 15.72 -1.11
CA ARG A 279 23.25 15.27 0.26
C ARG A 279 24.66 14.72 0.36
N ALA A 280 25.35 15.04 1.46
CA ALA A 280 26.73 14.62 1.68
C ALA A 280 26.88 13.08 1.73
N ASP A 281 25.80 12.36 2.03
CA ASP A 281 25.73 10.90 2.07
C ASP A 281 25.43 10.24 0.71
N ILE A 282 25.28 11.02 -0.36
CA ILE A 282 24.92 10.53 -1.70
C ILE A 282 26.00 10.96 -2.70
N GLU A 283 26.73 9.97 -3.20
CA GLU A 283 27.63 10.16 -4.32
C GLU A 283 26.85 10.03 -5.64
N ILE A 284 26.67 11.14 -6.35
CA ILE A 284 26.09 11.12 -7.70
C ILE A 284 27.16 10.62 -8.67
N ARG A 285 27.07 9.35 -9.06
CA ARG A 285 28.09 8.72 -9.92
C ARG A 285 27.87 8.90 -11.42
N MET A 286 26.70 9.37 -11.86
CA MET A 286 26.35 9.37 -13.28
C MET A 286 25.43 10.54 -13.67
N PRO A 287 25.72 11.25 -14.79
CA PRO A 287 24.78 12.19 -15.39
C PRO A 287 23.46 11.52 -15.77
N ILE A 288 22.35 12.23 -15.60
CA ILE A 288 21.00 11.72 -15.90
C ILE A 288 20.85 11.36 -17.38
N GLU A 289 21.53 12.10 -18.25
CA GLU A 289 21.58 11.88 -19.69
C GLU A 289 22.14 10.49 -20.02
N ASP A 290 23.12 10.01 -19.26
CA ASP A 290 23.71 8.68 -19.47
C ASP A 290 22.77 7.57 -19.00
N VAL A 291 22.05 7.79 -17.88
CA VAL A 291 21.00 6.88 -17.41
C VAL A 291 19.89 6.74 -18.46
N LEU A 292 19.44 7.87 -19.02
CA LEU A 292 18.42 7.90 -20.07
C LEU A 292 18.90 7.25 -21.37
N ARG A 293 20.16 7.51 -21.77
CA ARG A 293 20.78 6.91 -22.95
C ARG A 293 20.87 5.40 -22.79
N TRP A 294 21.29 4.92 -21.61
CA TRP A 294 21.37 3.50 -21.29
C TRP A 294 19.99 2.84 -21.35
N HIS A 295 18.96 3.44 -20.74
CA HIS A 295 17.58 2.92 -20.78
C HIS A 295 17.06 2.79 -22.22
N ALA A 296 17.25 3.84 -23.04
CA ALA A 296 16.82 3.84 -24.43
C ALA A 296 17.57 2.77 -25.26
N ALA A 297 18.88 2.64 -25.07
CA ALA A 297 19.70 1.63 -25.75
C ALA A 297 19.30 0.20 -25.35
N TYR A 298 19.03 -0.03 -24.05
CA TYR A 298 18.54 -1.31 -23.54
C TYR A 298 17.20 -1.68 -24.18
N MET A 299 16.22 -0.76 -24.17
CA MET A 299 14.90 -0.99 -24.74
C MET A 299 14.98 -1.24 -26.26
N LYS A 300 15.85 -0.52 -26.98
CA LYS A 300 16.06 -0.72 -28.42
C LYS A 300 16.65 -2.11 -28.73
N ARG A 301 17.62 -2.56 -27.93
CA ARG A 301 18.34 -3.82 -28.17
C ARG A 301 17.53 -5.05 -27.75
N ASN A 302 16.84 -4.95 -26.62
CA ASN A 302 16.18 -6.09 -25.97
C ASN A 302 14.65 -6.03 -26.07
N GLY A 303 14.06 -5.02 -26.71
CA GLY A 303 12.60 -4.76 -26.67
C GLY A 303 11.73 -5.91 -27.14
N ALA A 304 12.19 -6.74 -28.08
CA ALA A 304 11.46 -7.94 -28.50
C ALA A 304 11.48 -9.06 -27.45
N ALA A 305 12.53 -9.14 -26.63
CA ALA A 305 12.72 -10.15 -25.58
C ALA A 305 12.27 -9.65 -24.18
N VAL A 306 12.07 -8.34 -24.01
CA VAL A 306 11.72 -7.72 -22.75
C VAL A 306 10.23 -7.38 -22.74
N PRO A 307 9.40 -8.15 -22.01
CA PRO A 307 7.95 -8.03 -22.11
C PRO A 307 7.41 -6.75 -21.48
N CYS A 308 8.20 -6.07 -20.63
CA CYS A 308 7.83 -4.77 -20.08
C CYS A 308 9.00 -4.00 -19.48
N ASN A 309 8.77 -2.68 -19.34
CA ASN A 309 9.71 -1.68 -18.85
C ASN A 309 10.38 -2.02 -17.50
N ARG A 310 9.72 -2.76 -16.59
CA ARG A 310 10.30 -3.12 -15.29
C ARG A 310 11.61 -3.92 -15.41
N HIS A 311 11.75 -4.79 -16.43
CA HIS A 311 12.98 -5.56 -16.63
C HIS A 311 14.15 -4.65 -17.00
N ALA A 312 13.90 -3.64 -17.85
CA ALA A 312 14.91 -2.64 -18.19
C ALA A 312 15.36 -1.86 -16.96
N LEU A 313 14.44 -1.53 -16.05
CA LEU A 313 14.76 -0.81 -14.82
C LEU A 313 15.52 -1.67 -13.79
N VAL A 314 15.23 -2.97 -13.72
CA VAL A 314 16.02 -3.93 -12.93
C VAL A 314 17.44 -4.03 -13.48
N ALA A 315 17.58 -4.18 -14.80
CA ALA A 315 18.87 -4.23 -15.48
C ALA A 315 19.69 -2.95 -15.24
N LEU A 316 19.03 -1.79 -15.42
CA LEU A 316 19.61 -0.47 -15.18
C LEU A 316 20.11 -0.34 -13.75
N ARG A 317 19.31 -0.76 -12.76
CA ARG A 317 19.72 -0.77 -11.36
C ARG A 317 20.93 -1.64 -11.10
N ALA A 318 20.92 -2.88 -11.56
CA ALA A 318 22.02 -3.80 -11.34
C ALA A 318 23.33 -3.29 -11.98
N LYS A 319 23.22 -2.64 -13.14
CA LYS A 319 24.38 -2.13 -13.88
C LYS A 319 24.92 -0.82 -13.32
N LEU A 320 24.05 0.16 -13.10
CA LEU A 320 24.46 1.54 -12.79
C LEU A 320 24.44 1.84 -11.29
N PHE A 321 23.68 1.06 -10.52
CA PHE A 321 23.47 1.25 -9.08
C PHE A 321 23.58 -0.08 -8.30
N PRO A 322 24.69 -0.83 -8.43
CA PRO A 322 24.83 -2.17 -7.84
C PRO A 322 24.64 -2.17 -6.32
N GLN A 323 25.01 -1.10 -5.63
CA GLN A 323 24.80 -0.90 -4.19
C GLN A 323 23.31 -0.77 -3.79
N HIS A 324 22.42 -0.57 -4.76
CA HIS A 324 20.97 -0.43 -4.58
C HIS A 324 20.17 -1.38 -5.51
N ALA A 325 20.78 -2.49 -5.94
CA ALA A 325 20.23 -3.35 -6.99
C ALA A 325 18.94 -4.11 -6.62
N SER A 326 18.67 -4.34 -5.33
CA SER A 326 17.58 -5.21 -4.88
C SER A 326 16.21 -4.51 -4.93
N LEU A 327 15.43 -4.80 -5.98
CA LEU A 327 14.01 -4.41 -6.12
C LEU A 327 13.03 -5.47 -5.62
N TYR A 328 13.35 -6.76 -5.72
CA TYR A 328 12.41 -7.86 -5.45
C TYR A 328 12.90 -8.86 -4.40
N GLY A 329 13.87 -8.47 -3.56
CA GLY A 329 14.74 -9.35 -2.77
C GLY A 329 14.11 -10.42 -1.84
N ARG A 330 12.80 -10.42 -1.57
CA ARG A 330 12.13 -11.52 -0.82
C ARG A 330 11.32 -12.48 -1.69
N GLY A 331 10.86 -12.06 -2.86
CA GLY A 331 9.96 -12.87 -3.71
C GLY A 331 10.63 -13.50 -4.92
N PHE A 332 11.72 -12.89 -5.40
CA PHE A 332 12.32 -13.25 -6.68
C PHE A 332 13.85 -13.33 -6.59
N HIS A 333 14.42 -14.26 -7.34
CA HIS A 333 15.80 -14.21 -7.82
C HIS A 333 15.83 -13.45 -9.14
N ILE A 334 16.88 -12.64 -9.31
CA ILE A 334 17.11 -11.91 -10.55
C ILE A 334 18.26 -12.62 -11.25
N ASN A 335 17.95 -13.24 -12.39
CA ASN A 335 18.95 -13.88 -13.22
C ASN A 335 19.32 -12.93 -14.36
N PHE A 336 20.63 -12.76 -14.57
CA PHE A 336 21.17 -12.04 -15.70
C PHE A 336 21.74 -13.06 -16.68
N SER A 337 21.39 -12.93 -17.95
CA SER A 337 21.96 -13.76 -19.02
C SER A 337 22.69 -12.91 -20.06
N GLY A 338 23.83 -13.45 -20.50
CA GLY A 338 24.75 -12.81 -21.45
C GLY A 338 25.72 -11.82 -20.80
N ASP A 339 27.00 -11.85 -21.21
CA ASP A 339 28.07 -10.95 -20.75
C ASP A 339 28.08 -9.59 -21.48
N SER A 340 26.90 -9.07 -21.83
CA SER A 340 26.81 -7.81 -22.57
C SER A 340 26.64 -6.59 -21.66
N GLU A 341 26.87 -5.39 -22.20
CA GLU A 341 26.51 -4.12 -21.55
C GLU A 341 25.01 -4.02 -21.20
N TYR A 342 24.16 -4.79 -21.89
CA TYR A 342 22.70 -4.79 -21.79
C TYR A 342 22.16 -6.20 -21.50
N PRO A 343 22.45 -6.79 -20.31
CA PRO A 343 22.11 -8.17 -20.01
C PRO A 343 20.58 -8.40 -20.02
N LEU A 344 20.15 -9.56 -20.51
CA LEU A 344 18.75 -9.95 -20.40
C LEU A 344 18.45 -10.29 -18.94
N VAL A 345 17.33 -9.77 -18.44
CA VAL A 345 16.90 -9.96 -17.06
C VAL A 345 15.71 -10.90 -17.02
N GLU A 346 15.83 -11.94 -16.20
CA GLU A 346 14.74 -12.84 -15.85
C GLU A 346 14.43 -12.71 -14.35
N LEU A 347 13.15 -12.55 -14.03
CA LEU A 347 12.65 -12.54 -12.65
C LEU A 347 12.10 -13.94 -12.32
N VAL A 348 12.84 -14.69 -11.52
CA VAL A 348 12.48 -16.07 -11.14
C VAL A 348 11.89 -16.08 -9.72
N PRO A 349 10.62 -16.50 -9.52
CA PRO A 349 10.07 -16.62 -8.17
C PRO A 349 10.90 -17.55 -7.29
N ARG A 350 11.20 -17.14 -6.05
CA ARG A 350 12.00 -17.93 -5.08
C ARG A 350 11.41 -19.30 -4.75
N ALA A 351 10.09 -19.45 -4.79
CA ALA A 351 9.45 -20.75 -4.55
C ALA A 351 9.86 -21.82 -5.59
N LYS A 352 10.25 -21.41 -6.81
CA LYS A 352 10.68 -22.31 -7.88
C LYS A 352 12.17 -22.66 -7.82
N SER A 353 13.03 -21.79 -7.26
CA SER A 353 14.47 -22.04 -7.19
C SER A 353 14.84 -23.15 -6.18
N LEU A 354 13.92 -23.49 -5.28
CA LEU A 354 14.10 -24.52 -4.25
C LEU A 354 13.65 -25.93 -4.68
N GLY A 355 13.40 -26.18 -5.98
CA GLY A 355 13.12 -27.52 -6.50
C GLY A 355 11.73 -28.07 -6.17
N ALA A 356 10.78 -27.23 -5.74
CA ALA A 356 9.39 -27.64 -5.60
C ALA A 356 8.77 -27.90 -6.99
N ALA A 357 8.54 -29.17 -7.31
CA ALA A 357 7.86 -29.56 -8.53
C ALA A 357 6.45 -28.97 -8.56
N SER A 358 6.18 -28.02 -9.47
CA SER A 358 4.81 -27.60 -9.79
C SER A 358 4.55 -27.63 -11.28
N SER A 359 3.44 -28.28 -11.61
CA SER A 359 2.80 -28.37 -12.91
C SER A 359 2.26 -26.99 -13.34
N GLY A 360 2.41 -26.67 -14.63
CA GLY A 360 1.81 -25.49 -15.26
C GLY A 360 2.69 -24.23 -15.23
N VAL A 361 3.40 -23.97 -16.32
CA VAL A 361 4.16 -22.74 -16.54
C VAL A 361 3.19 -21.61 -16.93
N THR A 362 2.85 -20.72 -16.01
CA THR A 362 2.45 -19.35 -16.39
C THR A 362 3.71 -18.50 -16.43
N THR A 363 4.24 -18.27 -17.63
CA THR A 363 5.22 -17.19 -17.87
C THR A 363 4.58 -15.87 -17.44
N ASP A 364 5.33 -15.04 -16.73
CA ASP A 364 4.92 -13.71 -16.30
C ASP A 364 4.80 -12.79 -17.53
N LYS A 365 3.72 -12.96 -18.28
CA LYS A 365 3.37 -12.08 -19.40
C LYS A 365 2.93 -10.77 -18.79
N CYS A 366 3.82 -9.78 -18.85
CA CYS A 366 3.58 -8.46 -18.31
C CYS A 366 2.21 -7.94 -18.78
N ASN A 367 1.24 -7.96 -17.88
CA ASN A 367 -0.13 -7.51 -18.07
C ASN A 367 -0.95 -8.24 -19.16
N GLU A 368 -0.93 -9.58 -19.23
CA GLU A 368 -2.11 -10.25 -19.80
C GLU A 368 -3.33 -9.94 -18.92
N ASN A 369 -4.16 -9.04 -19.43
CA ASN A 369 -5.43 -8.62 -18.88
C ASN A 369 -6.21 -9.82 -18.34
N ILE A 370 -6.44 -9.86 -17.03
CA ILE A 370 -7.53 -10.64 -16.44
C ILE A 370 -8.81 -9.87 -16.77
N SER A 371 -9.22 -9.87 -18.05
CA SER A 371 -10.63 -9.75 -18.36
C SER A 371 -11.26 -11.04 -17.85
N VAL A 372 -11.98 -10.96 -16.74
CA VAL A 372 -12.90 -12.02 -16.36
C VAL A 372 -13.91 -12.11 -17.50
N ARG A 373 -13.73 -13.07 -18.41
CA ARG A 373 -14.82 -13.52 -19.28
C ARG A 373 -15.87 -14.11 -18.36
N THR A 374 -16.85 -13.31 -17.96
CA THR A 374 -18.12 -13.85 -17.48
C THR A 374 -18.77 -14.53 -18.67
N SER A 375 -18.68 -15.85 -18.73
CA SER A 375 -19.50 -16.66 -19.62
C SER A 375 -20.95 -16.51 -19.17
N SER A 376 -21.66 -15.54 -19.73
CA SER A 376 -23.12 -15.55 -19.76
C SER A 376 -23.52 -16.61 -20.79
N SER A 377 -23.66 -17.86 -20.34
CA SER A 377 -24.51 -18.80 -21.05
C SER A 377 -25.94 -18.43 -20.68
N GLY A 378 -26.59 -17.71 -21.58
CA GLY A 378 -28.03 -17.65 -21.62
C GLY A 378 -28.54 -19.00 -22.10
N SER A 379 -29.43 -19.61 -21.33
CA SER A 379 -30.49 -20.46 -21.86
C SER A 379 -31.77 -19.88 -21.30
N ASP A 380 -32.45 -19.14 -22.17
CA ASP A 380 -33.89 -18.91 -22.07
C ASP A 380 -34.60 -20.26 -22.02
N SER A 381 -35.42 -20.45 -20.99
CA SER A 381 -36.63 -21.25 -21.08
C SER A 381 -37.69 -20.59 -20.20
N SER A 382 -38.60 -19.91 -20.88
CA SER A 382 -39.98 -19.66 -20.49
C SER A 382 -40.62 -20.85 -19.79
N GLU A 383 -41.40 -20.60 -18.73
CA GLU A 383 -42.77 -21.12 -18.56
C GLU A 383 -43.40 -20.58 -17.26
N ASP A 384 -44.47 -19.80 -17.45
CA ASP A 384 -45.72 -19.69 -16.68
C ASP A 384 -45.80 -20.16 -15.22
N ILE A 385 -45.98 -19.20 -14.29
CA ILE A 385 -47.17 -18.90 -13.44
C ILE A 385 -46.78 -17.86 -12.38
#